data_AF-A0A3D3UKZ7-F1
#
_entry.id   AF-A0A3D3UKZ7-F1
#
_cell.length_a   1.000
_cell.length_b   1.000
_cell.length_c   1.000
_cell.angle_alpha   90.00
_cell.angle_beta   90.00
_cell.angle_gamma   90.00
#
_symmetry.space_group_name_H-M   'P 1'
#
loop_
_entity.id
_entity.type
_entity.pdbx_description
1 polymer ?
#
loop_
_entity_poly.entity_id
_entity_poly.type
_entity_poly.pdbx_seq_one_letter_code
_entity_poly.pdbx_strand_id
1 'polypeptide(L)'
;MRQRPGNKEKSVDKTAKERQTCLANELTVALDAMGGDAGPEMVLKGVALASKRHPDARFVLFGDTVILAPLLADHAELAARCELRHAPDIVDPDAKPSQIVRRGQQTSMWQTIGLVKAGEADLAISAGNTGVLMAMSVLQLRTQEGIDRPAIASTWPGLERES
;
A
#
# COMPACT_ATOMS: atom_id res chain seq x y z
N MET A 1 -58.79 -5.40 15.06
CA MET A 1 -58.21 -4.30 14.26
C MET A 1 -57.12 -3.63 15.08
N ARG A 2 -55.84 -3.89 14.77
CA ARG A 2 -54.69 -2.95 14.78
C ARG A 2 -53.40 -3.72 14.48
N GLN A 3 -52.72 -3.28 13.43
CA GLN A 3 -51.52 -3.84 12.82
C GLN A 3 -50.27 -3.57 13.68
N ARG A 4 -49.21 -4.39 13.52
CA ARG A 4 -47.81 -4.00 13.77
C ARG A 4 -47.30 -3.24 12.53
N PRO A 5 -46.40 -2.25 12.68
CA PRO A 5 -44.99 -2.48 12.30
C PRO A 5 -44.04 -1.73 13.25
N GLY A 6 -42.73 -1.94 13.36
CA GLY A 6 -41.75 -2.56 12.49
C GLY A 6 -40.44 -1.78 12.73
N ASN A 7 -39.60 -2.23 13.66
CA ASN A 7 -38.32 -1.58 13.95
C ASN A 7 -37.24 -2.16 13.03
N LYS A 8 -37.21 -1.71 11.77
CA LYS A 8 -36.16 -2.00 10.79
C LYS A 8 -35.85 -0.73 10.00
N GLU A 9 -35.06 0.18 10.58
CA GLU A 9 -34.64 1.37 9.81
C GLU A 9 -33.34 2.05 10.31
N LYS A 10 -32.46 1.31 11.01
CA LYS A 10 -31.18 1.89 11.50
C LYS A 10 -29.91 1.21 11.01
N SER A 11 -29.98 0.31 10.02
CA SER A 11 -28.81 -0.47 9.56
C SER A 11 -28.30 -0.13 8.16
N VAL A 12 -28.95 0.78 7.42
CA VAL A 12 -28.56 1.12 6.03
C VAL A 12 -27.76 2.42 5.94
N ASP A 13 -27.88 3.31 6.93
CA ASP A 13 -27.36 4.68 6.86
C ASP A 13 -25.88 4.83 7.29
N LYS A 14 -25.31 3.84 8.00
CA LYS A 14 -23.89 3.84 8.38
C LYS A 14 -22.96 3.56 7.20
N THR A 15 -23.35 2.67 6.30
CA THR A 15 -22.54 2.20 5.17
C THR A 15 -22.37 3.27 4.08
N ALA A 16 -23.31 4.20 3.94
CA ALA A 16 -23.19 5.33 3.02
C ALA A 16 -22.23 6.40 3.56
N LYS A 17 -22.22 6.63 4.88
CA LYS A 17 -21.35 7.62 5.53
C LYS A 17 -19.86 7.21 5.53
N GLU A 18 -19.59 5.91 5.63
CA GLU A 18 -18.23 5.33 5.48
C GLU A 18 -17.73 5.37 4.02
N ARG A 19 -18.63 5.27 3.04
CA ARG A 19 -18.31 5.45 1.62
C ARG A 19 -18.14 6.92 1.21
N GLN A 20 -18.71 7.84 1.97
CA GLN A 20 -18.64 9.28 1.69
C GLN A 20 -17.29 9.89 2.13
N THR A 21 -16.62 9.30 3.12
CA THR A 21 -15.29 9.74 3.60
C THR A 21 -14.15 9.49 2.61
N CYS A 22 -14.35 8.65 1.58
CA CYS A 22 -13.33 8.36 0.57
C CYS A 22 -13.17 9.46 -0.49
N LEU A 23 -14.09 10.43 -0.54
CA LEU A 23 -14.16 11.41 -1.64
C LEU A 23 -13.58 12.79 -1.27
N ALA A 24 -12.91 12.92 -0.13
CA ALA A 24 -12.37 14.21 0.34
C ALA A 24 -10.98 14.16 1.00
N ASN A 25 -10.29 13.01 1.03
CA ASN A 25 -8.96 12.91 1.62
C ASN A 25 -7.87 12.75 0.54
N GLU A 26 -6.73 13.42 0.74
CA GLU A 26 -5.49 13.18 0.00
C GLU A 26 -5.14 11.68 0.06
N LEU A 27 -5.04 11.02 -1.11
CA LEU A 27 -4.66 9.62 -1.20
C LEU A 27 -3.21 9.46 -0.74
N THR A 28 -2.96 8.71 0.32
CA THR A 28 -1.61 8.45 0.84
C THR A 28 -1.15 7.04 0.51
N VAL A 29 -0.08 6.94 -0.28
CA VAL A 29 0.48 5.69 -0.79
C VAL A 29 1.79 5.38 -0.08
N ALA A 30 1.86 4.27 0.65
CA ALA A 30 3.10 3.74 1.20
C ALA A 30 3.82 2.88 0.14
N LEU A 31 5.13 3.10 -0.07
CA LEU A 31 5.94 2.30 -0.98
C LEU A 31 7.18 1.74 -0.31
N ASP A 32 7.41 0.46 -0.55
CA ASP A 32 8.71 -0.18 -0.36
C ASP A 32 9.61 0.23 -1.51
N ALA A 33 10.45 1.24 -1.25
CA ALA A 33 11.32 1.82 -2.28
C ALA A 33 12.59 1.01 -2.52
N MET A 34 12.86 -0.04 -1.73
CA MET A 34 14.04 -0.90 -1.91
C MET A 34 13.71 -2.22 -2.61
N GLY A 35 12.42 -2.56 -2.73
CA GLY A 35 11.97 -3.80 -3.33
C GLY A 35 12.03 -3.81 -4.87
N GLY A 36 12.40 -4.97 -5.42
CA GLY A 36 12.37 -5.27 -6.86
C GLY A 36 13.74 -5.26 -7.53
N ASP A 37 13.84 -5.96 -8.65
CA ASP A 37 15.11 -6.28 -9.32
C ASP A 37 15.87 -5.05 -9.84
N ALA A 38 15.13 -4.00 -10.20
CA ALA A 38 15.70 -2.74 -10.71
C ALA A 38 15.96 -1.70 -9.60
N GLY A 39 15.75 -2.07 -8.33
CA GLY A 39 16.05 -1.25 -7.17
C GLY A 39 15.29 0.08 -7.08
N PRO A 40 15.79 1.01 -6.24
CA PRO A 40 15.06 2.23 -5.89
C PRO A 40 14.77 3.22 -7.01
N GLU A 41 15.63 3.26 -8.03
CA GLU A 41 15.44 4.15 -9.18
C GLU A 41 14.16 3.83 -9.95
N MET A 42 13.83 2.55 -10.11
CA MET A 42 12.63 2.12 -10.82
C MET A 42 11.38 2.56 -10.06
N VAL A 43 11.38 2.39 -8.74
CA VAL A 43 10.27 2.82 -7.89
C VAL A 43 10.10 4.33 -7.99
N LEU A 44 11.17 5.12 -7.85
CA LEU A 44 11.12 6.58 -7.95
C LEU A 44 10.60 7.08 -9.30
N LYS A 45 11.01 6.45 -10.41
CA LYS A 45 10.46 6.74 -11.75
C LYS A 45 8.95 6.47 -11.82
N GLY A 46 8.50 5.36 -11.23
CA GLY A 46 7.09 5.03 -11.12
C GLY A 46 6.30 6.05 -10.30
N VAL A 47 6.83 6.48 -9.15
CA VAL A 47 6.23 7.52 -8.29
C VAL A 47 6.18 8.86 -9.03
N ALA A 48 7.23 9.23 -9.76
CA ALA A 48 7.25 10.44 -10.59
C ALA A 48 6.17 10.44 -11.69
N LEU A 49 5.88 9.28 -12.27
CA LEU A 49 4.79 9.14 -13.24
C LEU A 49 3.42 9.19 -12.55
N ALA A 50 3.28 8.52 -11.40
CA ALA A 50 2.05 8.49 -10.62
C ALA A 50 1.67 9.88 -10.10
N SER A 51 2.64 10.65 -9.59
CA SER A 51 2.41 12.00 -9.05
C SER A 51 1.89 12.99 -10.10
N LYS A 52 2.27 12.80 -11.37
CA LYS A 52 1.73 13.58 -12.50
C LYS A 52 0.29 13.20 -12.84
N ARG A 53 -0.07 11.92 -12.70
CA ARG A 53 -1.42 11.40 -12.99
C ARG A 53 -2.40 11.65 -11.84
N HIS A 54 -1.89 11.69 -10.61
CA HIS A 54 -2.65 11.88 -9.39
C HIS A 54 -2.05 13.03 -8.58
N PRO A 55 -2.38 14.29 -8.92
CA PRO A 55 -1.81 15.46 -8.25
C PRO A 55 -2.18 15.59 -6.77
N ASP A 56 -3.25 14.92 -6.32
CA ASP A 56 -3.71 14.94 -4.93
C ASP A 56 -3.17 13.76 -4.10
N ALA A 57 -2.31 12.92 -4.71
CA ALA A 57 -1.68 11.81 -4.04
C ALA A 57 -0.39 12.23 -3.32
N ARG A 58 -0.18 11.65 -2.14
CA ARG A 58 1.02 11.75 -1.32
C ARG A 58 1.70 10.39 -1.24
N PHE A 59 3.03 10.41 -1.17
CA PHE A 59 3.82 9.19 -1.21
C PHE A 59 4.72 9.12 0.02
N VAL A 60 4.75 7.96 0.68
CA VAL A 60 5.68 7.68 1.78
C VAL A 60 6.59 6.55 1.34
N LEU A 61 7.88 6.87 1.17
CA LEU A 61 8.88 5.95 0.65
C LEU A 61 9.70 5.37 1.80
N PHE A 62 9.66 4.06 1.96
CA PHE A 62 10.47 3.34 2.95
C PHE A 62 11.72 2.76 2.31
N GLY A 63 12.87 3.02 2.92
CA GLY A 63 14.14 2.44 2.48
C GLY A 63 15.35 3.11 3.11
N ASP A 64 16.54 2.75 2.62
CA ASP A 64 17.76 3.42 3.05
C ASP A 64 17.79 4.87 2.51
N THR A 65 17.61 5.82 3.41
CA THR A 65 17.61 7.26 3.10
C THR A 65 18.94 7.74 2.53
N VAL A 66 20.05 7.06 2.82
CA VAL A 66 21.36 7.40 2.23
C VAL A 66 21.34 7.17 0.72
N ILE A 67 20.61 6.15 0.27
CA ILE A 67 20.42 5.83 -1.15
C ILE A 67 19.29 6.68 -1.74
N LEU A 68 18.16 6.79 -1.05
CA LEU A 68 16.94 7.43 -1.58
C LEU A 68 17.04 8.96 -1.65
N ALA A 69 17.65 9.62 -0.68
CA ALA A 69 17.71 11.08 -0.63
C ALA A 69 18.38 11.73 -1.86
N PRO A 70 19.58 11.30 -2.32
CA PRO A 70 20.18 11.86 -3.53
C PRO A 70 19.34 11.57 -4.78
N LEU A 71 18.75 10.38 -4.91
CA LEU A 71 17.89 10.05 -6.04
C LEU A 71 16.61 10.91 -6.08
N LEU A 72 16.05 11.24 -4.90
CA LEU A 72 14.88 12.11 -4.81
C LEU A 72 15.25 13.58 -5.05
N ALA A 73 16.46 14.00 -4.69
CA ALA A 73 16.94 15.37 -4.92
C ALA A 73 17.03 15.73 -6.41
N ASP A 74 17.29 14.74 -7.27
CA ASP A 74 17.25 14.88 -8.73
C ASP A 74 15.81 15.14 -9.28
N HIS A 75 14.79 15.04 -8.41
CA HIS A 75 13.38 15.22 -8.72
C HIS A 75 12.70 16.20 -7.76
N ALA A 76 13.03 17.49 -7.84
CA ALA A 76 12.53 18.53 -6.93
C ALA A 76 10.99 18.59 -6.78
N GLU A 77 10.24 18.44 -7.88
CA GLU A 77 8.76 18.41 -7.84
C GLU A 77 8.22 17.17 -7.11
N LEU A 78 8.95 16.05 -7.19
CA LEU A 78 8.59 14.81 -6.52
C LEU A 78 8.88 14.90 -5.02
N ALA A 79 10.01 15.52 -4.65
CA ALA A 79 10.41 15.71 -3.26
C ALA A 79 9.35 16.43 -2.43
N ALA A 80 8.62 17.40 -3.02
CA ALA A 80 7.54 18.11 -2.34
C ALA A 80 6.32 17.24 -1.99
N ARG A 81 6.20 16.06 -2.61
CA ARG A 81 5.07 15.13 -2.48
C ARG A 81 5.44 13.82 -1.81
N CYS A 82 6.72 13.64 -1.51
CA CYS A 82 7.29 12.43 -0.95
C CYS A 82 7.82 12.67 0.46
N GLU A 83 7.43 11.81 1.38
CA GLU A 83 8.06 11.66 2.68
C GLU A 83 9.02 10.46 2.61
N LEU A 84 10.26 10.64 3.07
CA LEU A 84 11.21 9.53 3.20
C LEU A 84 11.19 9.01 4.64
N ARG A 85 10.98 7.70 4.81
CA ARG A 85 11.11 7.01 6.11
C ARG A 85 12.25 6.00 6.05
N HIS A 86 13.19 6.13 6.97
CA HIS A 86 14.38 5.28 7.01
C HIS A 86 14.04 3.84 7.40
N ALA A 87 14.41 2.90 6.54
CA ALA A 87 14.33 1.45 6.75
C ALA A 87 15.45 0.77 5.94
N PRO A 88 16.64 0.56 6.53
CA PRO A 88 17.82 0.12 5.78
C PRO A 88 17.80 -1.38 5.47
N ASP A 89 17.03 -2.17 6.22
CA ASP A 89 16.92 -3.60 6.01
C ASP A 89 15.99 -3.89 4.82
N ILE A 90 16.38 -4.85 3.99
CA ILE A 90 15.61 -5.28 2.81
C ILE A 90 15.19 -6.74 2.96
N VAL A 91 14.09 -7.11 2.31
CA VAL A 91 13.72 -8.52 2.18
C VAL A 91 14.57 -9.13 1.07
N ASP A 92 15.32 -10.17 1.41
CA ASP A 92 16.08 -10.95 0.44
C ASP A 92 15.12 -11.56 -0.62
N PRO A 93 15.41 -11.43 -1.93
CA PRO A 93 14.60 -11.99 -3.00
C PRO A 93 14.31 -13.49 -2.85
N ASP A 94 15.26 -14.27 -2.32
CA ASP A 94 15.15 -15.72 -2.15
C ASP A 94 14.60 -16.12 -0.77
N ALA A 95 14.18 -15.14 0.03
CA ALA A 95 13.69 -15.38 1.36
C ALA A 95 12.41 -16.23 1.36
N LYS A 96 12.38 -17.21 2.27
CA LYS A 96 11.15 -17.98 2.51
C LYS A 96 10.22 -17.17 3.42
N PRO A 97 8.91 -17.13 3.12
CA PRO A 97 7.94 -16.42 3.96
C PRO A 97 8.03 -16.80 5.45
N SER A 98 8.18 -18.08 5.76
CA SER A 98 8.29 -18.58 7.13
C SER A 98 9.46 -18.01 7.94
N GLN A 99 10.56 -17.61 7.28
CA GLN A 99 11.76 -17.09 7.94
C GLN A 99 11.62 -15.59 8.25
N ILE A 100 11.03 -14.85 7.32
CA ILE A 100 11.00 -13.39 7.37
C ILE A 100 9.85 -12.84 8.21
N VAL A 101 8.75 -13.57 8.35
CA VAL A 101 7.60 -13.13 9.16
C VAL A 101 7.97 -12.79 10.63
N ARG A 102 9.04 -13.39 11.19
CA ARG A 102 9.52 -13.07 12.54
C ARG A 102 10.66 -12.05 12.58
N ARG A 103 11.55 -12.08 11.58
CA ARG A 103 12.81 -11.32 11.57
C ARG A 103 12.74 -10.04 10.74
N GLY A 104 11.77 -9.92 9.85
CA GLY A 104 11.64 -8.83 8.90
C GLY A 104 11.00 -7.55 9.44
N GLN A 105 10.84 -7.40 10.76
CA GLN A 105 10.12 -6.26 11.35
C GLN A 105 10.77 -4.89 11.08
N GLN A 106 12.05 -4.89 10.71
CA GLN A 106 12.80 -3.68 10.40
C GLN A 106 12.93 -3.42 8.89
N THR A 107 12.39 -4.31 8.03
CA THR A 107 12.55 -4.15 6.58
C THR A 107 11.66 -3.04 6.03
N SER A 108 12.10 -2.42 4.93
CA SER A 108 11.31 -1.44 4.17
C SER A 108 9.90 -1.94 3.86
N MET A 109 9.77 -3.19 3.39
CA MET A 109 8.50 -3.84 3.11
C MET A 109 7.61 -3.95 4.35
N TRP A 110 8.16 -4.33 5.50
CA TRP A 110 7.39 -4.46 6.73
C TRP A 110 6.85 -3.11 7.20
N GLN A 111 7.70 -2.08 7.20
CA GLN A 111 7.34 -0.73 7.62
C GLN A 111 6.29 -0.11 6.68
N THR A 112 6.40 -0.39 5.38
CA THR A 112 5.42 0.03 4.36
C THR A 112 4.01 -0.49 4.70
N ILE A 113 3.89 -1.79 4.98
CA ILE A 113 2.61 -2.41 5.37
C ILE A 113 2.16 -1.89 6.74
N GLY A 114 3.11 -1.70 7.66
CA GLY A 114 2.86 -1.16 9.00
C GLY A 114 2.23 0.23 8.98
N LEU A 115 2.54 1.06 7.99
CA LEU A 115 1.95 2.39 7.86
C LEU A 115 0.44 2.33 7.57
N VAL A 116 0.03 1.41 6.71
CA VAL A 116 -1.39 1.14 6.42
C VAL A 116 -2.08 0.61 7.68
N LYS A 117 -1.42 -0.28 8.43
CA LYS A 117 -1.94 -0.78 9.71
C LYS A 117 -2.14 0.35 10.74
N ALA A 118 -1.28 1.36 10.74
CA ALA A 118 -1.37 2.53 11.61
C ALA A 118 -2.48 3.51 11.20
N GLY A 119 -3.08 3.35 10.01
CA GLY A 119 -4.05 4.29 9.45
C GLY A 119 -3.40 5.58 8.93
N GLU A 120 -2.08 5.57 8.72
CA GLU A 120 -1.32 6.70 8.17
C GLU A 120 -1.16 6.64 6.65
N ALA A 121 -1.56 5.53 6.02
CA ALA A 121 -1.60 5.36 4.57
C ALA A 121 -2.83 4.52 4.15
N ASP A 122 -3.33 4.78 2.95
CA ASP A 122 -4.50 4.10 2.39
C ASP A 122 -4.14 2.75 1.77
N LEU A 123 -2.93 2.64 1.20
CA LEU A 123 -2.46 1.42 0.54
C LEU A 123 -0.93 1.30 0.58
N ALA A 124 -0.45 0.06 0.43
CA ALA A 124 0.95 -0.31 0.39
C ALA A 124 1.31 -0.95 -0.95
N ILE A 125 2.45 -0.57 -1.52
CA ILE A 125 3.00 -1.12 -2.78
C ILE A 125 4.42 -1.61 -2.54
N SER A 126 4.74 -2.81 -3.04
CA SER A 126 6.11 -3.33 -3.10
C SER A 126 6.31 -4.13 -4.38
N ALA A 127 7.46 -3.96 -5.01
CA ALA A 127 7.93 -4.79 -6.11
C ALA A 127 8.88 -5.91 -5.65
N GLY A 128 8.99 -6.14 -4.33
CA GLY A 128 9.84 -7.19 -3.75
C GLY A 128 9.20 -8.58 -3.81
N ASN A 129 9.71 -9.49 -2.98
CA ASN A 129 9.24 -10.88 -2.94
C ASN A 129 7.74 -10.98 -2.63
N THR A 130 6.95 -11.41 -3.62
CA THR A 130 5.48 -11.52 -3.55
C THR A 130 4.99 -12.41 -2.41
N GLY A 131 5.68 -13.52 -2.15
CA GLY A 131 5.31 -14.46 -1.09
C GLY A 131 5.49 -13.86 0.30
N VAL A 132 6.58 -13.12 0.50
CA VAL A 132 6.85 -12.39 1.75
C VAL A 132 5.88 -11.24 1.92
N LEU A 133 5.63 -10.45 0.86
CA LEU A 133 4.66 -9.36 0.86
C LEU A 133 3.27 -9.84 1.29
N MET A 134 2.79 -10.93 0.69
CA MET A 134 1.50 -11.52 1.06
C MET A 134 1.49 -12.02 2.50
N ALA A 135 2.52 -12.74 2.93
CA ALA A 135 2.60 -13.28 4.30
C ALA A 135 2.65 -12.17 5.37
N MET A 136 3.44 -11.12 5.13
CA MET A 136 3.49 -9.95 6.01
C MET A 136 2.15 -9.20 6.03
N SER A 137 1.51 -9.03 4.87
CA SER A 137 0.21 -8.34 4.78
C SER A 137 -0.86 -9.07 5.57
N VAL A 138 -0.96 -10.39 5.44
CA VAL A 138 -1.90 -11.21 6.24
C VAL A 138 -1.58 -11.12 7.73
N LEU A 139 -0.30 -11.17 8.11
CA LEU A 139 0.08 -11.07 9.53
C LEU A 139 -0.28 -9.70 10.12
N GLN A 140 0.01 -8.62 9.40
CA GLN A 140 -0.12 -7.26 9.91
C GLN A 140 -1.55 -6.73 9.83
N LEU A 141 -2.18 -6.88 8.66
CA LEU A 141 -3.48 -6.29 8.34
C LEU A 141 -4.65 -7.23 8.59
N ARG A 142 -4.39 -8.55 8.59
CA ARG A 142 -5.40 -9.62 8.62
C ARG A 142 -6.28 -9.61 7.36
N THR A 143 -7.05 -10.67 7.19
CA THR A 143 -8.07 -10.73 6.15
C THR A 143 -9.33 -10.01 6.61
N GLN A 144 -10.14 -9.57 5.65
CA GLN A 144 -11.46 -9.01 5.91
C GLN A 144 -12.37 -10.08 6.55
N GLU A 145 -13.36 -9.64 7.33
CA GLU A 145 -14.37 -10.52 7.92
C GLU A 145 -15.07 -11.37 6.85
N GLY A 146 -15.15 -12.68 7.09
CA GLY A 146 -15.71 -13.66 6.16
C GLY A 146 -14.74 -14.15 5.09
N ILE A 147 -13.49 -13.66 5.04
CA ILE A 147 -12.45 -14.14 4.13
C ILE A 147 -11.40 -14.94 4.91
N ASP A 148 -11.31 -16.24 4.61
CA ASP A 148 -10.36 -17.13 5.28
C ASP A 148 -8.93 -17.01 4.74
N ARG A 149 -8.76 -16.73 3.45
CA ARG A 149 -7.46 -16.67 2.76
C ARG A 149 -7.43 -15.53 1.75
N PRO A 150 -6.31 -14.80 1.63
CA PRO A 150 -6.15 -13.80 0.59
C PRO A 150 -6.09 -14.47 -0.78
N ALA A 151 -6.52 -13.75 -1.81
CA ALA A 151 -6.31 -14.13 -3.20
C ALA A 151 -5.31 -13.16 -3.84
N ILE A 152 -4.49 -13.68 -4.76
CA ILE A 152 -3.72 -12.84 -5.68
C ILE A 152 -4.54 -12.67 -6.95
N ALA A 153 -4.71 -11.42 -7.38
CA ALA A 153 -5.42 -11.08 -8.60
C ALA A 153 -4.49 -10.28 -9.51
N SER A 154 -4.58 -10.54 -10.81
CA SER A 154 -3.84 -9.80 -11.84
C SER A 154 -4.73 -9.64 -13.06
N THR A 155 -4.59 -8.53 -13.77
CA THR A 155 -5.28 -8.27 -15.03
C THR A 155 -4.52 -8.95 -16.17
N TRP A 156 -5.19 -9.82 -16.92
CA TRP A 156 -4.64 -10.41 -18.13
C TRP A 156 -5.13 -9.64 -19.37
N PRO A 157 -4.25 -9.31 -20.33
CA PRO A 157 -4.67 -8.60 -21.54
C PRO A 157 -5.65 -9.45 -22.36
N GLY A 158 -6.81 -8.87 -22.68
CA GLY A 158 -7.80 -9.42 -23.61
C GLY A 158 -7.64 -8.86 -25.02
N LEU A 159 -8.39 -9.42 -25.97
CA LEU A 159 -8.44 -8.91 -27.35
C LEU A 159 -9.08 -7.51 -27.45
N GLU A 160 -9.93 -7.17 -26.49
CA GLU A 160 -10.57 -5.86 -26.39
C GLU A 160 -9.72 -4.95 -25.48
N ARG A 161 -9.30 -3.80 -26.03
CA ARG A 161 -8.66 -2.74 -25.27
C ARG A 161 -9.75 -1.85 -24.68
N GLU A 162 -9.89 -1.83 -23.35
CA GLU A 162 -10.53 -0.71 -22.69
C GLU A 162 -9.64 0.53 -22.89
N SER A 163 -10.22 1.54 -23.53
CA SER A 163 -9.58 2.80 -23.95
C SER A 163 -9.82 3.89 -22.92
#